data_AF-G2YDW3-F1
#
_entry.id   AF-G2YDW3-F1
#
_cell.length_a   1.000
_cell.length_b   1.000
_cell.length_c   1.000
_cell.angle_alpha   90.00
_cell.angle_beta   90.00
_cell.angle_gamma   90.00
#
_symmetry.space_group_name_H-M   'P 1'
#
loop_
_entity.id
_entity.type
_entity.pdbx_description
1 polymer ?
#
loop_
_entity_poly.entity_id
_entity_poly.type
_entity_poly.pdbx_seq_one_letter_code
_entity_poly.pdbx_strand_id
1 'polypeptide(L)'
;MLHQISKHKSKCASEAFAEKATWNVVEGNKPNYSLSTMCPLTAYGPSIHRLEDIVQNANFFGYADVHNVEEIHPRVCESAKAGSHRFLTTGDKYTYAQLWPPGEVA
;
A
#
# COMPACT_ATOMS: atom_id res chain seq x y z
N MET A 1 14.40 16.96 10.06
CA MET A 1 14.48 15.48 9.96
C MET A 1 13.60 14.76 10.99
N LEU A 2 13.69 15.09 12.29
CA LEU A 2 12.89 14.45 13.36
C LEU A 2 11.35 14.56 13.18
N HIS A 3 10.86 15.68 12.66
CA HIS A 3 9.42 15.90 12.39
C HIS A 3 8.82 14.91 11.39
N GLN A 4 9.57 14.59 10.31
CA GLN A 4 9.09 13.68 9.26
C GLN A 4 9.06 12.22 9.75
N ILE A 5 10.05 11.84 10.56
CA ILE A 5 10.11 10.51 11.20
C ILE A 5 8.92 10.33 12.16
N SER A 6 8.57 11.37 12.93
CA SER A 6 7.41 11.35 13.83
C SER A 6 6.09 11.14 13.08
N LYS A 7 5.89 11.87 11.97
CA LYS A 7 4.69 11.72 11.12
C LYS A 7 4.56 10.32 10.52
N HIS A 8 5.66 9.77 10.02
CA HIS A 8 5.66 8.42 9.44
C HIS A 8 5.27 7.36 10.48
N LYS A 9 5.86 7.42 11.69
CA LYS A 9 5.50 6.52 12.79
C LYS A 9 4.03 6.65 13.20
N SER A 10 3.50 7.87 13.22
CA SER A 10 2.09 8.13 13.53
C SER A 10 1.16 7.48 12.51
N LYS A 11 1.44 7.63 11.21
CA LYS A 11 0.67 6.99 10.12
C LYS A 11 0.66 5.46 10.25
N CYS A 12 1.84 4.86 10.42
CA CYS A 12 1.95 3.41 10.56
C CYS A 12 1.19 2.90 11.79
N ALA A 13 1.24 3.63 12.90
CA ALA A 13 0.48 3.30 14.10
C ALA A 13 -1.03 3.40 13.87
N SER A 14 -1.51 4.49 13.23
CA SER A 14 -2.94 4.66 12.98
C SER A 14 -3.52 3.58 12.06
N GLU A 15 -2.79 3.19 11.01
CA GLU A 15 -3.23 2.14 10.08
C GLU A 15 -3.26 0.77 10.76
N ALA A 16 -2.29 0.45 11.61
CA ALA A 16 -2.28 -0.78 12.40
C ALA A 16 -3.47 -0.86 13.39
N PHE A 17 -3.83 0.27 14.02
CA PHE A 17 -4.99 0.31 14.92
C PHE A 17 -6.31 0.20 14.18
N ALA A 18 -6.45 0.85 13.02
CA ALA A 18 -7.63 0.76 12.18
C ALA A 18 -7.86 -0.68 11.70
N GLU A 19 -6.81 -1.37 11.25
CA GLU A 19 -6.90 -2.77 10.86
C GLU A 19 -7.35 -3.64 12.05
N LYS A 20 -6.70 -3.50 13.21
CA LYS A 20 -7.05 -4.28 14.41
C LYS A 20 -8.50 -4.04 14.85
N ALA A 21 -8.96 -2.80 14.83
CA ALA A 21 -10.35 -2.47 15.19
C ALA A 21 -11.34 -3.14 14.24
N THR A 22 -11.04 -3.15 12.93
CA THR A 22 -11.88 -3.79 11.92
C THR A 22 -11.97 -5.30 12.15
N TRP A 23 -10.85 -5.98 12.45
CA TRP A 23 -10.85 -7.41 12.79
C TRP A 23 -11.66 -7.72 14.07
N ASN A 24 -11.50 -6.91 15.13
CA ASN A 24 -12.27 -7.08 16.37
C ASN A 24 -13.80 -7.00 16.14
N VAL A 25 -14.24 -6.10 15.26
CA VAL A 25 -15.67 -5.96 14.90
C VAL A 25 -16.19 -7.22 14.21
N VAL A 26 -15.42 -7.81 13.30
CA VAL A 26 -15.81 -9.03 12.59
C VAL A 26 -15.85 -10.24 13.54
N GLU A 27 -14.86 -10.36 14.43
CA GLU A 27 -14.83 -11.43 15.45
C GLU A 27 -16.00 -11.31 16.44
N GLY A 28 -16.33 -10.10 16.88
CA GLY A 28 -17.40 -9.85 17.85
C GLY A 28 -18.81 -9.99 17.27
N ASN A 29 -19.03 -9.48 16.05
CA ASN A 29 -20.37 -9.40 15.45
C ASN A 29 -20.70 -10.55 14.50
N LYS A 30 -19.71 -11.34 14.05
CA LYS A 30 -19.87 -12.45 13.10
C LYS A 30 -20.79 -12.11 11.91
N PRO A 31 -20.45 -11.07 11.13
CA PRO A 31 -21.31 -10.59 10.05
C PRO A 31 -21.40 -11.60 8.90
N ASN A 32 -22.42 -11.45 8.04
CA ASN A 32 -22.62 -12.28 6.84
C ASN A 32 -21.68 -11.94 5.67
N TYR A 33 -20.58 -11.23 5.94
CA TYR A 33 -19.55 -10.89 4.95
C TYR A 33 -18.19 -11.37 5.45
N SER A 34 -17.30 -11.68 4.50
CA SER A 34 -15.90 -11.95 4.79
C SER A 34 -15.06 -10.67 4.73
N LEU A 35 -14.16 -10.49 5.69
CA LEU A 35 -13.21 -9.37 5.69
C LEU A 35 -11.86 -9.84 5.14
N SER A 36 -11.25 -9.01 4.30
CA SER A 36 -9.87 -9.18 3.83
C SER A 36 -9.17 -7.84 3.90
N THR A 37 -7.89 -7.83 4.28
CA THR A 37 -7.09 -6.60 4.32
C THR A 37 -5.95 -6.68 3.30
N MET A 38 -5.69 -5.55 2.64
CA MET A 38 -4.59 -5.39 1.69
C MET A 38 -3.62 -4.33 2.23
N CYS A 39 -2.34 -4.69 2.31
CA CYS A 39 -1.30 -3.81 2.86
C CYS A 39 -0.27 -3.47 1.78
N PRO A 40 -0.50 -2.43 0.96
CA PRO A 40 0.49 -1.95 0.01
C PRO A 40 1.60 -1.20 0.74
N LEU A 41 2.88 -1.56 0.49
CA LEU A 41 4.02 -0.83 1.08
C LEU A 41 4.12 0.59 0.52
N THR A 42 4.15 0.72 -0.80
CA THR A 42 4.15 1.99 -1.52
C THR A 42 3.67 1.74 -2.95
N ALA A 43 2.66 2.49 -3.40
CA ALA A 43 2.13 2.36 -4.75
C ALA A 43 2.55 3.55 -5.64
N TYR A 44 2.98 3.27 -6.86
CA TYR A 44 3.26 4.23 -7.95
C TYR A 44 2.67 3.68 -9.23
N GLY A 45 2.56 4.54 -10.23
CA GLY A 45 1.98 4.23 -11.52
C GLY A 45 1.72 5.53 -12.26
N PRO A 46 1.34 5.48 -13.54
CA PRO A 46 0.99 6.67 -14.29
C PRO A 46 -0.15 7.39 -13.57
N SER A 47 0.08 8.65 -13.21
CA SER A 47 -0.92 9.46 -12.55
C SER A 47 -1.95 9.94 -13.58
N ILE A 48 -3.23 9.66 -13.34
CA ILE A 48 -4.33 10.19 -14.16
C ILE A 48 -4.41 11.72 -14.11
N HIS A 49 -3.87 12.32 -13.05
CA HIS A 49 -3.78 13.76 -12.83
C HIS A 49 -2.32 14.20 -12.80
N ARG A 50 -2.05 15.41 -13.30
CA ARG A 50 -0.72 16.01 -13.24
C ARG A 50 -0.39 16.30 -11.77
N LEU A 51 0.69 15.70 -11.27
CA LEU A 51 1.20 15.97 -9.93
C LEU A 51 2.17 17.16 -9.99
N GLU A 52 2.00 18.08 -9.06
CA GLU A 52 2.79 19.32 -8.95
C GLU A 52 4.10 19.04 -8.20
N ASP A 53 4.04 18.13 -7.22
CA ASP A 53 5.13 17.77 -6.34
C ASP A 53 5.38 16.25 -6.37
N ILE A 54 6.53 15.84 -6.89
CA ILE A 54 6.98 14.46 -6.88
C ILE A 54 7.96 14.30 -5.71
N VAL A 55 7.73 13.36 -4.80
CA VAL A 55 8.64 13.08 -3.69
C VAL A 55 9.90 12.39 -4.24
N GLN A 56 10.98 13.16 -4.42
CA GLN A 56 12.21 12.68 -5.07
C GLN A 56 13.13 11.84 -4.16
N ASN A 57 12.79 11.65 -2.88
CA ASN A 57 13.70 10.98 -1.95
C ASN A 57 12.94 10.20 -0.88
N ALA A 58 12.46 9.01 -1.26
CA ALA A 58 12.02 8.04 -0.28
C ALA A 58 12.75 6.70 -0.50
N ASN A 59 13.31 6.20 0.60
CA ASN A 59 13.90 4.87 0.67
C ASN A 59 12.74 3.88 0.81
N PHE A 60 12.43 3.15 -0.26
CA PHE A 60 11.31 2.22 -0.29
C PHE A 60 11.78 0.81 0.02
N PHE A 61 11.03 0.12 0.90
CA PHE A 61 11.25 -1.28 1.22
C PHE A 61 10.53 -2.23 0.25
N GLY A 62 9.62 -1.71 -0.58
CA GLY A 62 8.88 -2.45 -1.60
C GLY A 62 7.97 -1.52 -2.40
N TYR A 63 7.61 -1.94 -3.60
CA TYR A 63 6.80 -1.19 -4.56
C TYR A 63 5.58 -2.01 -4.99
N ALA A 64 4.45 -1.37 -5.29
CA ALA A 64 3.33 -1.96 -6.02
C ALA A 64 2.91 -1.04 -7.16
N ASP A 65 2.73 -1.58 -8.37
CA ASP A 65 2.12 -0.82 -9.45
C ASP A 65 0.66 -0.51 -9.09
N VAL A 66 0.22 0.74 -9.29
CA VAL A 66 -1.15 1.18 -9.00
C VAL A 66 -2.16 0.32 -9.75
N HIS A 67 -1.87 -0.12 -10.98
CA HIS A 67 -2.78 -1.03 -11.70
C HIS A 67 -2.84 -2.41 -11.07
N ASN A 68 -1.73 -2.92 -10.54
CA ASN A 68 -1.74 -4.19 -9.81
C ASN A 68 -2.56 -4.04 -8.52
N VAL A 69 -2.41 -2.93 -7.81
CA VAL A 69 -3.23 -2.63 -6.63
C VAL A 69 -4.71 -2.55 -7.02
N GLU A 70 -5.04 -1.82 -8.08
CA GLU A 70 -6.41 -1.66 -8.60
C GLU A 70 -7.02 -2.99 -9.03
N GLU A 71 -6.25 -3.88 -9.64
CA GLU A 71 -6.70 -5.20 -10.10
C GLU A 71 -6.90 -6.19 -8.94
N ILE A 72 -6.08 -6.11 -7.89
CA ILE A 72 -6.18 -7.02 -6.74
C ILE A 72 -7.43 -6.73 -5.89
N HIS A 73 -7.85 -5.45 -5.78
CA HIS A 73 -9.02 -5.08 -4.99
C HIS A 73 -10.31 -5.83 -5.39
N PRO A 74 -10.78 -5.79 -6.65
CA PRO A 74 -11.96 -6.53 -7.07
C PRO A 74 -11.76 -8.04 -6.98
N ARG A 75 -10.56 -8.54 -7.28
CA ARG A 75 -10.24 -9.97 -7.19
C ARG A 75 -10.36 -10.54 -5.78
N VAL A 76 -9.96 -9.76 -4.77
CA VAL A 76 -10.12 -10.16 -3.36
C VAL A 76 -11.59 -10.21 -2.97
N CYS A 77 -12.41 -9.28 -3.46
CA CYS A 77 -13.85 -9.29 -3.23
C CYS A 77 -14.56 -10.48 -3.92
N GLU A 78 -14.12 -10.84 -5.13
CA GLU A 78 -14.72 -11.91 -5.93
C GLU A 78 -14.25 -13.32 -5.53
N SER A 79 -13.09 -13.42 -4.90
CA SER A 79 -12.52 -14.70 -4.50
C SER A 79 -13.08 -15.19 -3.17
N ALA A 80 -13.89 -16.25 -3.23
CA ALA A 80 -14.35 -16.97 -2.03
C ALA A 80 -13.20 -17.49 -1.14
N LYS A 81 -11.98 -17.65 -1.70
CA LYS A 81 -10.78 -18.08 -0.97
C LYS A 81 -10.06 -16.93 -0.26
N ALA A 82 -10.39 -15.68 -0.59
CA ALA A 82 -9.70 -14.52 -0.05
C ALA A 82 -10.28 -14.03 1.29
N GLY A 83 -11.49 -14.49 1.65
CA GLY A 83 -12.12 -14.17 2.92
C GLY A 83 -11.26 -14.55 4.11
N SER A 84 -11.17 -13.66 5.11
CA SER A 84 -10.41 -13.82 6.35
C SER A 84 -8.89 -13.87 6.20
N HIS A 85 -8.36 -13.42 5.05
CA HIS A 85 -6.91 -13.37 4.80
C HIS A 85 -6.38 -11.93 4.76
N ARG A 86 -5.09 -11.81 5.09
CA ARG A 86 -4.31 -10.58 4.93
C ARG A 86 -3.37 -10.74 3.76
N PHE A 87 -3.43 -9.83 2.79
CA PHE A 87 -2.61 -9.87 1.59
C PHE A 87 -1.55 -8.77 1.61
N LEU A 88 -0.29 -9.18 1.42
CA LEU A 88 0.79 -8.24 1.16
C LEU A 88 0.90 -8.02 -0.35
N THR A 89 0.56 -6.82 -0.81
CA THR A 89 0.63 -6.48 -2.24
C THR A 89 1.97 -5.81 -2.51
N THR A 90 2.97 -6.60 -2.90
CA THR A 90 4.30 -6.12 -3.31
C THR A 90 4.66 -6.71 -4.66
N GLY A 91 5.26 -5.89 -5.51
CA GLY A 91 6.14 -6.32 -6.59
C GLY A 91 7.57 -6.49 -6.08
N ASP A 92 8.52 -6.56 -7.00
CA ASP A 92 9.94 -6.68 -6.68
C ASP A 92 10.51 -5.42 -5.99
N LYS A 93 11.73 -5.55 -5.46
CA LYS A 93 12.47 -4.45 -4.82
C LYS A 93 13.18 -3.65 -5.90
N TYR A 94 12.96 -2.35 -5.95
CA TYR A 94 13.72 -1.42 -6.79
C TYR A 94 14.25 -0.26 -5.94
N THR A 95 15.44 0.24 -6.27
CA THR A 95 15.99 1.46 -5.68
C THR A 95 15.74 2.66 -6.61
N TYR A 96 15.66 3.88 -6.07
CA TYR A 96 15.43 5.10 -6.88
C TYR A 96 16.41 5.24 -8.06
N ALA A 97 17.66 4.79 -7.87
CA ALA A 97 18.69 4.77 -8.91
C ALA A 97 18.37 3.87 -10.13
N GLN A 98 17.46 2.91 -9.99
CA GLN A 98 17.00 2.05 -11.08
C GLN A 98 15.82 2.65 -11.85
N LEU A 99 15.02 3.52 -11.23
CA LEU A 99 13.95 4.27 -11.89
C LEU A 99 14.48 5.46 -12.68
N TRP A 100 15.58 6.06 -12.21
CA TRP A 100 16.28 7.16 -12.86
C TRP A 100 17.78 6.84 -12.95
N PRO A 101 18.25 6.18 -14.02
CA PRO A 101 19.67 5.95 -14.21
C PRO A 101 20.39 7.31 -14.33
N PRO A 102 21.47 7.55 -13.58
CA PRO A 102 22.24 8.77 -13.74
C PRO A 102 22.98 8.71 -15.08
N GLY A 103 22.41 9.30 -16.14
CA GLY A 103 23.09 9.30 -17.44
C GLY A 103 22.33 9.66 -18.70
N GLU A 104 21.18 10.35 -18.67
CA GLU A 104 20.62 10.97 -19.89
C GLU A 104 19.88 12.24 -19.52
N VAL A 105 20.65 13.33 -19.40
CA VAL A 105 20.14 14.69 -19.49
C VAL A 105 20.02 15.02 -20.97
N ALA A 106 18.79 15.28 -21.43
CA ALA A 106 18.52 16.03 -22.66
C ALA A 106 18.70 17.52 -22.41
#